data_AF-A0A1N7P5V9-F1
#
_entry.id   AF-A0A1N7P5V9-F1
#
_cell.length_a   1.000
_cell.length_b   1.000
_cell.length_c   1.000
_cell.angle_alpha   90.00
_cell.angle_beta   90.00
_cell.angle_gamma   90.00
#
_symmetry.space_group_name_H-M   'P 1'
#
loop_
_entity.id
_entity.type
_entity.pdbx_description
1 polymer ?
#
loop_
_entity_poly.entity_id
_entity_poly.type
_entity_poly.pdbx_seq_one_letter_code
_entity_poly.pdbx_strand_id
1 'polypeptide(L)'
;MDTKLTLKLDKDVIEKAKEYASSHQRSLSNLVESYLKVLIDKDETKSEDGIEISPFVKSLRTGVKLPADFYEKKAYRDYLEEKYK
;
A
#
# COMPACT_ATOMS: atom_id res chain seq x y z
N MET A 1 0.99 18.16 14.21
CA MET A 1 -0.08 18.81 15.00
C MET A 1 -1.39 18.33 14.42
N ASP A 2 -2.31 17.88 15.27
CA ASP A 2 -3.57 17.30 14.82
C ASP A 2 -4.66 18.36 14.80
N THR A 3 -5.41 18.43 13.70
CA THR A 3 -6.52 19.37 13.52
C THR A 3 -7.82 18.61 13.25
N LYS A 4 -8.95 19.18 13.68
CA LYS A 4 -10.27 18.58 13.44
C LYS A 4 -10.83 19.05 12.11
N LEU A 5 -11.18 18.12 11.24
CA LEU A 5 -11.92 18.36 10.00
C LEU A 5 -13.39 18.01 10.21
N THR A 6 -14.29 18.98 10.00
CA THR A 6 -15.74 18.78 10.09
C THR A 6 -16.34 18.80 8.69
N LEU A 7 -16.98 17.71 8.28
CA LEU A 7 -17.60 17.56 6.95
C LEU A 7 -19.11 17.40 7.10
N LYS A 8 -19.87 17.99 6.17
CA LYS A 8 -21.31 17.76 6.06
C LYS A 8 -21.54 16.59 5.10
N LEU A 9 -22.11 15.52 5.62
CA LEU A 9 -22.36 14.27 4.90
C LEU A 9 -23.78 13.79 5.24
N ASP A 10 -24.30 12.90 4.41
CA ASP A 10 -25.55 12.22 4.68
C ASP A 10 -25.43 11.34 5.94
N LYS A 11 -26.47 11.33 6.78
CA LYS A 11 -26.49 10.59 8.05
C LYS A 11 -26.39 9.08 7.83
N ASP A 12 -27.07 8.54 6.82
CA ASP A 12 -27.08 7.10 6.54
C ASP A 12 -25.70 6.64 6.05
N VAL A 13 -25.00 7.51 5.32
CA VAL A 13 -23.62 7.27 4.90
C VAL A 13 -22.68 7.23 6.11
N ILE A 14 -22.84 8.16 7.06
CA ILE A 14 -22.01 8.19 8.28
C ILE A 14 -22.18 6.91 9.10
N GLU A 15 -23.41 6.44 9.30
CA GLU A 15 -23.67 5.22 10.09
C GLU A 15 -23.09 3.97 9.42
N LYS A 16 -23.34 3.77 8.12
CA LYS A 16 -22.75 2.65 7.38
C LYS A 16 -21.22 2.67 7.38
N ALA A 17 -20.63 3.86 7.27
CA ALA A 17 -19.18 4.01 7.32
C ALA A 17 -18.59 3.69 8.69
N LYS A 18 -19.28 4.04 9.79
CA LYS A 18 -18.88 3.65 11.16
C LYS A 18 -18.96 2.14 11.37
N GLU A 19 -20.05 1.50 10.91
CA GLU A 19 -20.19 0.04 10.98
C GLU A 19 -19.06 -0.66 10.24
N TYR A 20 -18.76 -0.23 9.01
CA TYR A 20 -17.65 -0.75 8.23
C TYR A 20 -16.30 -0.56 8.94
N ALA A 21 -16.04 0.63 9.51
CA ALA A 21 -14.81 0.89 10.23
C ALA A 21 -14.65 -0.05 11.43
N SER A 22 -15.72 -0.21 12.21
CA SER A 22 -15.74 -1.07 13.39
C SER A 22 -15.54 -2.55 13.02
N SER A 23 -16.17 -3.04 11.96
CA SER A 23 -16.01 -4.42 11.49
C SER A 23 -14.58 -4.74 11.04
N HIS A 24 -13.82 -3.72 10.62
CA HIS A 24 -12.41 -3.83 10.23
C HIS A 24 -11.43 -3.40 11.33
N GLN A 25 -11.91 -3.23 12.57
CA GLN A 25 -11.11 -2.78 13.72
C GLN A 25 -10.35 -1.47 13.47
N ARG A 26 -10.96 -0.55 12.71
CA ARG A 26 -10.42 0.78 12.41
C ARG A 26 -11.38 1.88 12.85
N SER A 27 -10.86 3.09 13.07
CA SER A 27 -11.69 4.27 13.25
C SER A 27 -12.06 4.89 11.90
N LEU A 28 -13.22 5.54 11.83
CA LEU A 28 -13.65 6.27 10.64
C LEU A 28 -12.67 7.41 10.31
N SER A 29 -12.14 8.09 11.32
CA SER A 29 -11.11 9.12 11.12
C SER A 29 -9.84 8.56 10.48
N ASN A 30 -9.38 7.38 10.92
CA ASN A 30 -8.20 6.73 10.34
C ASN A 30 -8.42 6.34 8.87
N LEU A 31 -9.62 5.85 8.52
CA LEU A 31 -9.98 5.52 7.14
C LEU A 31 -9.94 6.77 6.23
N VAL A 32 -10.58 7.86 6.67
CA VAL A 32 -10.62 9.11 5.90
C VAL A 32 -9.22 9.71 5.76
N GLU A 33 -8.45 9.76 6.84
CA GLU A 33 -7.08 10.27 6.81
C GLU A 33 -6.19 9.44 5.87
N SER A 34 -6.29 8.12 5.92
CA SER A 34 -5.53 7.22 5.03
C SER A 34 -5.89 7.45 3.57
N TYR A 35 -7.18 7.66 3.26
CA TYR A 35 -7.61 7.95 1.91
C TYR A 35 -7.10 9.31 1.41
N LEU A 36 -7.17 10.35 2.25
CA LEU A 36 -6.66 11.68 1.92
C LEU A 36 -5.14 11.65 1.66
N LYS A 37 -4.37 10.91 2.47
CA LYS A 37 -2.93 10.70 2.24
C LYS A 37 -2.66 10.11 0.86
N VAL A 38 -3.39 9.05 0.48
CA VAL A 38 -3.25 8.43 -0.85
C VAL A 38 -3.56 9.41 -1.99
N LEU A 39 -4.50 10.34 -1.80
CA LEU A 39 -4.81 11.35 -2.83
C LEU A 39 -3.71 12.39 -2.96
N ILE A 40 -3.13 12.82 -1.84
CA ILE A 40 -2.09 13.87 -1.82
C ILE A 40 -0.75 13.31 -2.33
N ASP A 41 -0.35 12.11 -1.87
CA ASP A 41 0.89 11.45 -2.29
C ASP A 41 0.91 11.16 -3.81
N LYS A 42 -0.26 10.93 -4.42
CA LYS A 42 -0.40 10.73 -5.88
C LYS A 42 -0.17 12.01 -6.70
N ASP A 43 -0.36 13.19 -6.12
CA ASP A 43 -0.08 14.45 -6.82
C ASP A 43 1.38 14.88 -6.64
N GLU A 44 2.02 14.54 -5.50
CA GLU A 44 3.44 14.82 -5.26
C GLU A 44 4.38 13.92 -6.11
N THR A 45 3.96 12.71 -6.46
CA THR A 45 4.72 11.77 -7.31
C THR A 45 4.79 12.15 -8.80
N LYS A 46 4.24 13.31 -9.19
CA LYS A 46 4.56 13.93 -10.49
C LYS A 46 5.93 14.63 -10.49
N SER A 47 6.56 14.76 -9.33
CA SER A 47 7.94 15.24 -9.19
C SER A 47 8.88 14.05 -9.41
N GLU A 48 9.39 13.95 -10.62
CA GLU A 48 10.69 13.39 -11.05
C GLU A 48 11.35 12.33 -10.14
N ASP A 49 11.53 11.14 -10.74
CA ASP A 49 12.43 10.05 -10.30
C ASP A 49 11.92 9.03 -9.27
N GLY A 50 11.06 8.11 -9.76
CA GLY A 50 10.97 6.75 -9.23
C GLY A 50 9.59 6.38 -8.74
N ILE A 51 9.16 5.17 -9.11
CA ILE A 51 7.92 4.58 -8.60
C ILE A 51 8.01 4.52 -7.07
N GLU A 52 7.26 5.36 -6.37
CA GLU A 52 7.20 5.31 -4.91
C GLU A 52 6.44 4.06 -4.46
N ILE A 53 7.20 3.02 -4.11
CA ILE A 53 6.66 1.81 -3.53
C ILE A 53 6.16 2.15 -2.11
N SER A 54 4.89 1.86 -1.83
CA SER A 54 4.27 2.15 -0.53
C SER A 54 5.04 1.49 0.62
N PRO A 55 5.08 2.09 1.83
CA PRO A 55 5.77 1.51 2.99
C PRO A 55 5.35 0.07 3.30
N PHE A 56 4.06 -0.23 3.12
CA PHE A 56 3.53 -1.60 3.26
C PHE A 56 4.14 -2.55 2.23
N VAL A 57 4.18 -2.18 0.95
CA VAL A 57 4.78 -3.02 -0.09
C VAL A 57 6.30 -3.13 0.08
N LYS A 58 6.98 -2.08 0.54
CA LYS A 58 8.39 -2.14 0.95
C LYS A 58 8.60 -3.15 2.09
N SER A 59 7.67 -3.23 3.04
CA SER A 59 7.75 -4.19 4.15
C SER A 59 7.56 -5.65 3.72
N LEU A 60 6.86 -5.87 2.59
CA LEU A 60 6.73 -7.20 1.98
C LEU A 60 8.01 -7.66 1.26
N ARG A 61 8.99 -6.77 1.07
CA ARG A 61 10.26 -7.13 0.45
C ARG A 61 11.00 -8.09 1.38
N THR A 62 11.05 -9.36 1.01
CA THR A 62 11.93 -10.34 1.63
C THR A 62 13.38 -9.85 1.50
N GLY A 63 14.16 -9.90 2.58
CA GLY A 63 15.51 -9.32 2.70
C GLY A 63 16.59 -9.88 1.75
N VAL A 64 16.21 -10.62 0.73
CA VAL A 64 17.09 -11.13 -0.32
C VAL A 64 17.49 -9.97 -1.22
N LYS A 65 18.76 -9.57 -1.15
CA LYS A 65 19.36 -8.68 -2.16
C LYS A 65 19.76 -9.56 -3.33
N LEU A 66 19.13 -9.35 -4.49
CA LEU A 66 19.57 -9.99 -5.72
C LEU A 66 20.92 -9.37 -6.16
N PRO A 67 21.86 -10.18 -6.68
CA PRO A 67 23.03 -9.68 -7.37
C PRO A 67 22.62 -8.75 -8.53
N ALA A 68 23.43 -7.74 -8.82
CA ALA A 68 23.17 -6.81 -9.93
C ALA A 68 23.18 -7.51 -11.31
N ASP A 69 23.89 -8.63 -11.40
CA ASP A 69 24.03 -9.51 -12.55
C ASP A 69 23.07 -10.71 -12.51
N PHE A 70 22.05 -10.68 -11.66
CA PHE A 70 21.09 -11.78 -11.55
C PHE A 70 20.32 -11.99 -12.85
N TYR A 71 20.51 -13.16 -13.47
CA TYR A 71 19.82 -13.53 -14.70
C TYR A 71 18.65 -14.48 -14.40
N GLU A 72 17.47 -13.90 -14.26
CA GLU A 72 16.22 -14.57 -13.83
C GLU A 72 15.91 -15.84 -14.64
N LYS A 73 16.08 -15.79 -15.96
CA LYS A 73 15.75 -16.90 -16.86
C LYS A 73 16.63 -18.14 -16.61
N LYS A 74 17.91 -17.96 -16.28
CA LYS A 74 18.83 -19.08 -15.97
C LYS A 74 18.49 -19.66 -14.62
N ALA A 75 18.31 -18.82 -13.60
CA ALA A 75 17.93 -19.28 -12.26
C ALA A 75 16.62 -20.10 -12.29
N TYR A 76 15.64 -19.66 -13.08
CA TYR A 76 14.39 -20.39 -13.26
C TYR A 76 14.58 -21.73 -13.98
N ARG A 77 15.41 -21.76 -15.03
CA ARG A 77 15.74 -22.98 -15.76
C ARG A 77 16.45 -24.00 -14.85
N ASP A 78 17.48 -23.57 -14.13
CA ASP A 78 18.26 -24.42 -13.23
C ASP A 78 17.34 -25.02 -12.14
N TYR A 79 16.42 -24.22 -11.58
CA TYR A 79 15.42 -24.71 -10.63
C TYR A 79 14.49 -25.79 -11.22
N LEU A 80 14.01 -25.61 -12.45
CA LEU A 80 13.17 -26.61 -13.10
C LEU A 80 13.95 -27.90 -13.38
N GLU A 81 15.19 -27.79 -13.85
CA GLU A 81 16.06 -28.94 -14.09
C GLU A 81 16.33 -29.73 -12.81
N GLU A 82 16.51 -29.05 -11.67
CA GLU A 82 16.69 -29.70 -10.36
C GLU A 82 15.38 -30.32 -9.83
N LYS A 83 14.25 -29.63 -9.99
CA LYS A 83 12.93 -30.09 -9.51
C LYS A 83 12.45 -31.36 -10.21
N TYR A 84 12.73 -31.48 -11.51
CA TYR A 84 12.28 -32.60 -12.35
C TYR A 84 13.38 -33.63 -12.60
N LYS A 85 14.44 -33.61 -11.80
CA LYS A 85 15.49 -34.64 -11.76
C LYS A 85 15.02 -35.87 -10.99
#